data_AF-A0A9P6IFN4-F1
#
_entry.id   AF-A0A9P6IFN4-F1
#
_cell.length_a   1.000
_cell.length_b   1.000
_cell.length_c   1.000
_cell.angle_alpha   90.00
_cell.angle_beta   90.00
_cell.angle_gamma   90.00
#
_symmetry.space_group_name_H-M   'P 1'
#
loop_
_entity.id
_entity.type
_entity.pdbx_description
1 polymer ?
#
loop_
_entity_poly.entity_id
_entity_poly.type
_entity_poly.pdbx_seq_one_letter_code
_entity_poly.pdbx_strand_id
1 'polypeptide(L)'
;MSQTQLQLISSVSSSHVNHTSLKGATPANARLQYVHMAPSLARLTILLFGLSSFAAGLYSLLRPLQSLDSLGLPRSALPAANGNALAAVAMGVYYNLAAFQDNRAFYLATVPMRLTTTVVFWRQDWKGVACWEGGCAVATLLALFWDARQEKRKTM
;
A
#
# COMPACT_ATOMS: atom_id res chain seq x y z
N MET A 1 32.07 -5.64 -18.87
CA MET A 1 31.05 -4.64 -19.29
C MET A 1 31.73 -3.64 -20.22
N SER A 2 31.23 -3.49 -21.45
CA SER A 2 31.83 -2.66 -22.51
C SER A 2 31.58 -1.17 -22.28
N GLN A 3 32.54 -0.29 -22.60
CA GLN A 3 32.46 1.17 -22.48
C GLN A 3 31.24 1.79 -23.20
N THR A 4 30.68 1.09 -24.19
CA THR A 4 29.48 1.52 -24.93
C THR A 4 28.23 1.60 -24.04
N GLN A 5 28.18 0.87 -22.92
CA GLN A 5 27.05 0.88 -21.98
C GLN A 5 27.07 2.09 -21.04
N LEU A 6 28.24 2.71 -20.80
CA LEU A 6 28.37 3.87 -19.92
C LEU A 6 27.92 5.19 -20.59
N GLN A 7 28.03 5.30 -21.92
CA GLN A 7 27.59 6.50 -22.64
C GLN A 7 26.06 6.64 -22.76
N LEU A 8 25.32 5.52 -22.77
CA LEU A 8 23.86 5.52 -22.81
C LEU A 8 23.21 5.99 -21.50
N ILE A 9 23.92 5.87 -20.37
CA ILE A 9 23.43 6.35 -19.07
C ILE A 9 23.70 7.85 -18.90
N SER A 10 24.77 8.40 -19.50
CA SER A 10 25.06 9.83 -19.45
C SER A 10 24.18 10.70 -20.35
N SER A 11 23.59 10.16 -21.43
CA SER A 11 22.82 10.96 -22.40
C SER A 11 21.36 11.20 -22.03
N VAL A 12 20.83 10.56 -20.98
CA VAL A 12 19.45 10.77 -20.50
C VAL A 12 19.38 11.83 -19.38
N SER A 13 20.53 12.31 -18.89
CA SER A 13 20.64 13.29 -17.80
C SER A 13 20.79 14.74 -18.28
N SER A 14 20.21 15.09 -19.42
CA SER A 14 20.22 16.46 -19.93
C SER A 14 18.96 16.74 -20.74
N SER A 15 17.87 17.01 -20.04
CA SER A 15 16.67 17.60 -20.62
C SER A 15 16.15 18.68 -19.68
N HIS A 16 16.66 19.89 -19.92
CA HIS A 16 16.04 21.20 -19.69
C HIS A 16 15.13 21.37 -18.45
N VAL A 17 15.71 21.89 -17.37
CA VAL A 17 14.98 22.66 -16.36
C VAL A 17 14.97 24.12 -16.79
N ASN A 18 13.84 24.61 -17.31
CA ASN A 18 13.59 26.03 -17.48
C ASN A 18 13.28 26.65 -16.11
N HIS A 19 14.15 27.54 -15.63
CA HIS A 19 13.91 28.38 -14.46
C HIS A 19 12.93 29.51 -14.81
N THR A 20 11.63 29.24 -14.65
CA THR A 20 10.63 30.31 -14.60
C THR A 20 10.65 30.96 -13.22
N SER A 21 11.00 32.24 -13.22
CA SER A 21 11.08 33.15 -12.09
C SER A 21 9.79 33.17 -11.25
N LEU A 22 9.86 32.72 -10.00
CA LEU A 22 8.80 32.90 -8.99
C LEU A 22 9.00 34.25 -8.30
N LYS A 23 8.40 35.30 -8.89
CA LYS A 23 8.11 36.54 -8.17
C LYS A 23 6.88 36.32 -7.27
N GLY A 24 7.09 36.48 -5.97
CA GLY A 24 6.06 36.95 -5.03
C GLY A 24 5.08 35.90 -4.50
N ALA A 25 5.45 35.21 -3.43
CA ALA A 25 4.47 34.64 -2.50
C ALA A 25 4.91 34.95 -1.06
N THR A 26 4.14 35.82 -0.41
CA THR A 26 4.32 36.28 0.97
C THR A 26 4.22 35.09 1.95
N PRO A 27 5.16 34.92 2.90
CA PRO A 27 5.25 33.71 3.75
C PRO A 27 4.20 33.59 4.86
N ALA A 28 3.20 34.48 4.92
CA ALA A 28 2.24 34.54 6.03
C ALA A 28 1.05 33.56 5.92
N ASN A 29 0.77 33.00 4.73
CA ASN A 29 -0.43 32.19 4.50
C ASN A 29 -0.17 30.68 4.44
N ALA A 30 1.10 30.25 4.43
CA ALA A 30 1.47 28.84 4.24
C ALA A 30 1.31 27.97 5.51
N ARG A 31 1.12 28.58 6.69
CA ARG A 31 1.08 27.87 7.98
C ARG A 31 -0.31 27.54 8.50
N LEU A 32 -1.38 28.03 7.84
CA LEU A 32 -2.77 27.84 8.26
C LEU A 32 -3.62 27.08 7.24
N GLN A 33 -2.99 26.45 6.24
CA GLN A 33 -3.59 25.30 5.58
C GLN A 33 -3.22 24.06 6.38
N TYR A 34 -3.73 23.99 7.62
CA TYR A 34 -3.94 22.68 8.22
C TYR A 34 -4.83 21.96 7.21
N VAL A 35 -4.21 21.05 6.46
CA VAL A 35 -4.84 20.26 5.42
C VAL A 35 -5.92 19.45 6.13
N HIS A 36 -7.09 20.05 6.31
CA HIS A 36 -8.30 19.34 6.62
C HIS A 36 -8.83 18.79 5.31
N MET A 37 -8.00 17.93 4.70
CA MET A 37 -8.52 16.89 3.83
C MET A 37 -9.43 16.10 4.73
N ALA A 38 -10.75 16.24 4.53
CA ALA A 38 -11.69 15.27 5.04
C ALA A 38 -11.08 13.89 4.74
N PRO A 39 -10.97 12.99 5.74
CA PRO A 39 -10.22 11.76 5.58
C PRO A 39 -10.77 11.00 4.38
N SER A 40 -9.92 10.75 3.38
CA SER A 40 -10.25 9.88 2.25
C SER A 40 -10.62 8.50 2.82
N LEU A 41 -11.78 7.99 2.43
CA LEU A 41 -12.20 6.67 2.87
C LEU A 41 -11.22 5.62 2.35
N ALA A 42 -10.69 5.79 1.13
CA ALA A 42 -9.71 4.88 0.55
C ALA A 42 -8.43 4.85 1.40
N ARG A 43 -7.92 6.02 1.79
CA ARG A 43 -6.75 6.14 2.69
C ARG A 43 -6.98 5.41 4.00
N LEU A 44 -8.17 5.53 4.61
CA LEU A 44 -8.48 4.83 5.85
C LEU A 44 -8.48 3.30 5.67
N THR A 45 -9.08 2.78 4.59
CA THR A 45 -9.08 1.33 4.35
C THR A 45 -7.67 0.76 4.19
N ILE A 46 -6.80 1.47 3.47
CA ILE A 46 -5.41 1.05 3.25
C ILE A 46 -4.59 1.17 4.54
N LEU A 47 -4.77 2.24 5.30
CA LEU A 47 -4.08 2.43 6.58
C LEU A 47 -4.45 1.32 7.58
N LEU A 48 -5.75 1.02 7.74
CA LEU A 48 -6.20 -0.02 8.65
C LEU A 48 -5.68 -1.40 8.23
N PHE A 49 -5.73 -1.71 6.93
CA PHE A 49 -5.19 -2.96 6.41
C PHE A 49 -3.66 -3.07 6.57
N GLY A 50 -2.95 -1.96 6.35
CA GLY A 50 -1.50 -1.88 6.53
C GLY A 50 -1.10 -2.11 7.98
N LEU A 51 -1.78 -1.44 8.93
CA LEU A 51 -1.56 -1.63 10.36
C LEU A 51 -1.89 -3.06 10.81
N SER A 52 -3.01 -3.64 10.36
CA SER A 52 -3.35 -5.02 10.72
C SER A 52 -2.34 -6.03 10.18
N SER A 53 -1.86 -5.83 8.94
CA SER A 53 -0.86 -6.71 8.32
C SER A 53 0.50 -6.60 9.01
N PHE A 54 0.91 -5.38 9.36
CA PHE A 54 2.13 -5.15 10.13
C PHE A 54 2.09 -5.84 11.49
N ALA A 55 0.99 -5.66 12.23
CA ALA A 55 0.80 -6.26 13.54
C ALA A 55 0.76 -7.80 13.46
N ALA A 56 0.05 -8.36 12.49
CA ALA A 56 -0.03 -9.82 12.28
C ALA A 56 1.34 -10.43 11.90
N GLY A 57 2.09 -9.75 11.04
CA GLY A 57 3.45 -10.15 10.67
C GLY A 57 4.41 -10.11 11.87
N LEU A 58 4.38 -9.02 12.64
CA LEU A 58 5.22 -8.87 13.83
C LEU A 58 4.85 -9.91 14.90
N TYR A 59 3.56 -10.12 15.16
CA TYR A 59 3.08 -11.16 16.07
C TYR A 59 3.59 -12.55 15.66
N SER A 60 3.50 -12.87 14.36
CA SER A 60 3.97 -14.15 13.84
C SER A 60 5.48 -14.33 13.97
N LEU A 61 6.28 -13.27 13.78
CA LEU A 61 7.73 -13.33 13.95
C LEU A 61 8.16 -13.43 15.42
N LEU A 62 7.46 -12.75 16.32
CA LEU A 62 7.72 -12.83 17.76
C LEU A 62 7.28 -14.17 18.35
N ARG A 63 6.28 -14.82 17.73
CA ARG A 63 5.68 -16.08 18.22
C ARG A 63 5.49 -17.11 17.10
N PRO A 64 6.58 -17.59 16.46
CA PRO A 64 6.51 -18.38 15.23
C PRO A 64 5.81 -19.74 15.42
N LEU A 65 6.04 -20.41 16.55
CA LEU A 65 5.39 -21.70 16.84
C LEU A 65 3.89 -21.55 17.09
N GLN A 66 3.46 -20.51 17.82
CA GLN A 66 2.03 -20.24 18.05
C GLN A 66 1.31 -19.88 16.76
N SER A 67 1.99 -19.13 15.87
CA SER A 67 1.47 -18.81 14.54
C SER A 67 1.28 -20.07 13.68
N LEU A 68 2.28 -20.96 13.64
CA LEU A 68 2.18 -22.26 12.97
C LEU A 68 1.01 -23.10 13.50
N ASP A 69 0.90 -23.22 14.83
CA ASP A 69 -0.17 -23.99 15.49
C ASP A 69 -1.55 -23.41 15.15
N SER A 70 -1.70 -22.09 15.14
CA SER A 70 -2.95 -21.41 14.77
C SER A 70 -3.36 -21.62 13.31
N LEU A 71 -2.37 -21.84 12.43
CA LEU A 71 -2.58 -22.16 11.01
C LEU A 71 -2.69 -23.67 10.76
N GLY A 72 -2.54 -24.51 11.78
CA GLY A 72 -2.54 -25.96 11.66
C GLY A 72 -1.38 -26.51 10.81
N LEU A 73 -0.26 -25.78 10.74
CA LEU A 73 0.88 -26.12 9.89
C LEU A 73 1.93 -26.96 10.63
N PRO A 74 2.59 -27.92 9.95
CA PRO A 74 3.67 -28.69 10.55
C PRO A 74 4.89 -27.82 10.82
N ARG A 75 5.71 -28.19 11.82
CA ARG A 75 6.95 -27.46 12.16
C ARG A 75 7.95 -27.34 11.00
N SER A 76 7.90 -28.26 10.03
CA SER A 76 8.71 -28.18 8.81
C SER A 76 8.38 -26.96 7.93
N ALA A 77 7.19 -26.38 8.07
CA ALA A 77 6.78 -25.18 7.36
C ALA A 77 7.32 -23.88 7.99
N LEU A 78 8.06 -23.95 9.10
CA LEU A 78 8.54 -22.77 9.84
C LEU A 78 9.33 -21.76 8.99
N PRO A 79 10.25 -22.15 8.10
CA PRO A 79 10.93 -21.20 7.22
C PRO A 79 9.97 -20.45 6.29
N ALA A 80 8.98 -21.16 5.72
CA ALA A 80 7.99 -20.56 4.84
C ALA A 80 7.03 -19.65 5.61
N ALA A 81 6.61 -20.05 6.82
CA ALA A 81 5.76 -19.24 7.70
C ALA A 81 6.45 -17.94 8.13
N ASN A 82 7.74 -18.00 8.49
CA ASN A 82 8.53 -16.81 8.80
C ASN A 82 8.70 -15.90 7.58
N GLY A 83 8.93 -16.48 6.39
CA GLY A 83 8.97 -15.72 5.14
C GLY A 83 7.66 -14.99 4.85
N ASN A 84 6.52 -15.66 5.03
CA ASN A 84 5.20 -15.05 4.91
C ASN A 84 4.97 -13.94 5.95
N ALA A 85 5.43 -14.14 7.19
CA ALA A 85 5.34 -13.13 8.24
C ALA A 85 6.18 -11.87 7.90
N LEU A 86 7.39 -12.03 7.35
CA LEU A 86 8.19 -10.91 6.85
C LEU A 86 7.49 -10.18 5.70
N ALA A 87 6.87 -10.91 4.77
CA ALA A 87 6.09 -10.31 3.68
C ALA A 87 4.90 -9.48 4.22
N ALA A 88 4.21 -9.97 5.26
CA ALA A 88 3.13 -9.23 5.92
C ALA A 88 3.64 -7.95 6.60
N VAL A 89 4.80 -7.99 7.26
CA VAL A 89 5.46 -6.79 7.82
C VAL A 89 5.78 -5.78 6.72
N ALA A 90 6.39 -6.23 5.62
CA ALA A 90 6.74 -5.36 4.49
C ALA A 90 5.49 -4.72 3.86
N MET A 91 4.44 -5.50 3.61
CA MET A 91 3.15 -4.99 3.14
C MET A 91 2.59 -3.92 4.07
N GLY A 92 2.64 -4.16 5.38
CA GLY A 92 2.20 -3.18 6.37
C GLY A 92 2.97 -1.86 6.30
N VAL A 93 4.29 -1.91 6.15
CA VAL A 93 5.13 -0.70 5.97
C VAL A 93 4.76 0.04 4.69
N TYR A 94 4.67 -0.66 3.56
CA TYR A 94 4.37 -0.05 2.27
C TYR A 94 2.98 0.57 2.20
N TYR A 95 1.98 -0.08 2.80
CA TYR A 95 0.60 0.40 2.77
C TYR A 95 0.44 1.63 3.68
N ASN A 96 1.07 1.64 4.84
CA ASN A 96 1.08 2.80 5.73
C ASN A 96 1.83 3.98 5.10
N LEU A 97 2.94 3.73 4.41
CA LEU A 97 3.65 4.77 3.67
C LEU A 97 2.79 5.33 2.51
N ALA A 98 2.15 4.45 1.73
CA ALA A 98 1.24 4.87 0.67
C ALA A 98 0.06 5.67 1.22
N ALA A 99 -0.48 5.27 2.39
CA ALA A 99 -1.52 5.99 3.10
C ALA A 99 -1.07 7.38 3.54
N PHE A 100 0.17 7.50 4.04
CA PHE A 100 0.76 8.78 4.42
C PHE A 100 0.94 9.72 3.21
N GLN A 101 1.34 9.17 2.07
CA GLN A 101 1.56 9.90 0.81
C GLN A 101 0.28 10.20 0.02
N ASP A 102 -0.88 9.73 0.50
CA ASP A 102 -2.14 9.70 -0.24
C ASP A 102 -2.04 9.14 -1.68
N ASN A 103 -1.24 8.08 -1.86
CA ASN A 103 -0.95 7.53 -3.18
C ASN A 103 -2.10 6.64 -3.70
N ARG A 104 -3.05 7.27 -4.39
CA ARG A 104 -4.25 6.58 -4.91
C ARG A 104 -3.97 5.57 -6.01
N ALA A 105 -2.94 5.81 -6.83
CA ALA A 105 -2.52 4.85 -7.85
C ALA A 105 -2.05 3.55 -7.17
N PHE A 106 -1.32 3.67 -6.06
CA PHE A 106 -0.93 2.52 -5.25
C PHE A 106 -2.17 1.82 -4.67
N TYR A 107 -3.12 2.55 -4.08
CA TYR A 107 -4.35 1.95 -3.54
C TYR A 107 -5.08 1.12 -4.60
N LEU A 108 -5.25 1.66 -5.81
CA LEU A 108 -5.91 0.96 -6.91
C LEU A 108 -5.12 -0.29 -7.33
N ALA A 109 -3.80 -0.22 -7.36
CA ALA A 109 -2.94 -1.36 -7.69
C ALA A 109 -3.04 -2.50 -6.65
N THR A 110 -3.36 -2.20 -5.38
CA THR A 110 -3.56 -3.24 -4.36
C THR A 110 -4.81 -4.10 -4.62
N VAL A 111 -5.84 -3.54 -5.25
CA VAL A 111 -7.13 -4.23 -5.47
C VAL A 111 -6.99 -5.52 -6.29
N PRO A 112 -6.43 -5.53 -7.51
CA PRO A 112 -6.31 -6.75 -8.30
C PRO A 112 -5.40 -7.78 -7.62
N MET A 113 -4.35 -7.34 -6.94
CA MET A 113 -3.46 -8.22 -6.18
C MET A 113 -4.23 -8.94 -5.07
N ARG A 114 -4.98 -8.20 -4.24
CA ARG A 114 -5.72 -8.78 -3.11
C ARG A 114 -6.89 -9.66 -3.55
N LEU A 115 -7.58 -9.30 -4.65
CA LEU A 115 -8.58 -10.18 -5.26
C LEU A 115 -7.96 -11.49 -5.78
N THR A 116 -6.76 -11.42 -6.34
CA THR A 116 -6.02 -12.63 -6.76
C THR A 116 -5.69 -13.50 -5.55
N THR A 117 -5.21 -12.91 -4.46
CA THR A 117 -4.97 -13.59 -3.18
C THR A 117 -6.25 -14.27 -2.66
N THR A 118 -7.40 -13.58 -2.73
CA THR A 118 -8.71 -14.17 -2.37
C THR A 118 -9.00 -15.43 -3.18
N VAL A 119 -8.85 -15.38 -4.51
CA VAL A 119 -9.14 -16.54 -5.38
C VAL A 119 -8.22 -17.72 -5.04
N VAL A 120 -6.94 -17.46 -4.81
CA VAL A 120 -5.96 -18.50 -4.45
C VAL A 120 -6.32 -19.12 -3.10
N PHE A 121 -6.52 -18.32 -2.05
CA PHE A 121 -6.86 -18.83 -0.72
C PHE A 121 -8.22 -19.52 -0.68
N TRP A 122 -9.19 -19.06 -1.47
CA TRP A 122 -10.48 -19.72 -1.58
C TRP A 122 -10.34 -21.16 -2.10
N ARG A 123 -9.46 -21.36 -3.09
CA ARG A 123 -9.18 -22.70 -3.66
C ARG A 123 -8.38 -23.61 -2.73
N GLN A 124 -7.67 -23.03 -1.76
CA GLN A 124 -6.87 -23.75 -0.77
C GLN A 124 -7.64 -24.01 0.55
N ASP A 125 -8.97 -23.81 0.54
CA ASP A 125 -9.87 -23.94 1.69
C ASP A 125 -9.57 -22.98 2.86
N TRP A 126 -8.75 -21.94 2.61
CA TRP A 126 -8.47 -20.85 3.55
C TRP A 126 -9.54 -19.76 3.46
N LYS A 127 -10.81 -20.16 3.59
CA LYS A 127 -11.98 -19.31 3.34
C LYS A 127 -12.02 -18.06 4.22
N GLY A 128 -11.62 -18.17 5.50
CA GLY A 128 -11.58 -17.03 6.41
C GLY A 128 -10.64 -15.92 5.92
N VAL A 129 -9.42 -16.29 5.53
CA VAL A 129 -8.42 -15.36 4.99
C VAL A 129 -8.85 -14.83 3.62
N ALA A 130 -9.41 -15.69 2.77
CA ALA A 130 -9.92 -15.29 1.46
C ALA A 130 -11.03 -14.22 1.57
N CYS A 131 -12.00 -14.44 2.45
CA CYS A 131 -13.07 -13.48 2.75
C CYS A 131 -12.50 -12.16 3.29
N TRP A 132 -11.51 -12.23 4.17
CA TRP A 132 -10.86 -11.03 4.71
C TRP A 132 -10.18 -10.21 3.59
N GLU A 133 -9.31 -10.86 2.82
CA GLU A 133 -8.60 -10.20 1.71
C GLU A 133 -9.56 -9.60 0.69
N GLY A 134 -10.58 -10.37 0.29
CA GLY A 134 -11.54 -9.96 -0.73
C GLY A 134 -12.45 -8.86 -0.21
N GLY A 135 -12.90 -8.99 1.04
CA GLY A 135 -13.74 -8.02 1.72
C GLY A 135 -13.08 -6.66 1.80
N CYS A 136 -11.83 -6.56 2.29
CA CYS A 136 -11.18 -5.25 2.31
C CYS A 136 -10.65 -4.79 0.93
N ALA A 137 -10.42 -5.67 -0.06
CA ALA A 137 -10.15 -5.23 -1.42
C ALA A 137 -11.36 -4.54 -2.05
N VAL A 138 -12.54 -5.14 -1.90
CA VAL A 138 -13.82 -4.56 -2.35
C VAL A 138 -14.11 -3.25 -1.60
N ALA A 139 -13.88 -3.22 -0.28
CA ALA A 139 -14.06 -1.99 0.51
C ALA A 139 -13.15 -0.86 0.01
N THR A 140 -11.87 -1.14 -0.27
CA THR A 140 -10.94 -0.14 -0.84
C THR A 140 -11.40 0.34 -2.22
N LEU A 141 -11.86 -0.57 -3.09
CA LEU A 141 -12.36 -0.20 -4.42
C LEU A 141 -13.60 0.70 -4.34
N LEU A 142 -14.56 0.35 -3.48
CA LEU A 142 -15.75 1.17 -3.24
C LEU A 142 -15.40 2.54 -2.65
N ALA A 143 -14.44 2.57 -1.73
CA ALA A 143 -13.94 3.81 -1.13
C ALA A 143 -13.25 4.72 -2.15
N LEU A 144 -12.42 4.16 -3.03
CA LEU A 144 -11.80 4.90 -4.15
C LEU A 144 -12.85 5.49 -5.09
N PHE A 145 -13.88 4.70 -5.42
CA PHE A 145 -14.95 5.16 -6.28
C PHE A 145 -15.80 6.26 -5.62
N TRP A 146 -16.04 6.16 -4.32
CA TRP A 146 -16.71 7.19 -3.54
C TRP A 146 -15.90 8.50 -3.51
N ASP A 147 -14.62 8.41 -3.18
CA ASP A 147 -13.72 9.57 -3.13
C ASP A 147 -13.66 10.28 -4.50
N ALA A 148 -13.54 9.52 -5.60
CA ALA A 148 -13.55 10.07 -6.97
C ALA A 148 -14.87 10.77 -7.33
N ARG A 149 -16.02 10.24 -6.87
CA ARG A 149 -17.33 10.89 -7.07
C ARG A 149 -17.43 12.21 -6.31
N GLN A 150 -16.95 12.23 -5.06
CA GLN A 150 -17.01 13.42 -4.21
C GLN A 150 -16.11 14.53 -4.74
N GLU A 151 -14.98 14.19 -5.37
CA GLU A 151 -14.12 15.16 -6.04
C GLU A 151 -14.78 15.80 -7.25
N LYS A 152 -15.38 14.99 -8.14
CA LYS A 152 -16.12 15.51 -9.29
C LYS A 152 -17.22 16.49 -8.89
N ARG A 153 -17.93 16.21 -7.78
CA ARG A 153 -18.98 17.09 -7.24
C ARG A 153 -18.46 18.42 -6.70
N LYS A 154 -17.21 18.49 -6.25
CA LYS A 154 -16.58 19.73 -5.75
C LYS A 154 -16.06 20.62 -6.88
N THR A 155 -15.83 20.04 -8.07
CA THR A 155 -15.31 20.75 -9.25
C THR A 155 -16.39 21.24 -10.21
N MET A 156 -17.66 20.91 -9.94
CA MET A 156 -18.85 21.42 -10.63
C MET A 156 -19.46 22.56 -9.81
#